data_AF-A0A6J2R979-F1
#
_entry.id   AF-A0A6J2R979-F1
#
_cell.length_a   1.000
_cell.length_b   1.000
_cell.length_c   1.000
_cell.angle_alpha   90.00
_cell.angle_beta   90.00
_cell.angle_gamma   90.00
#
_symmetry.space_group_name_H-M   'P 1'
#
loop_
_entity.id
_entity.type
_entity.pdbx_description
1 polymer ?
#
loop_
_entity_poly.entity_id
_entity_poly.type
_entity_poly.pdbx_seq_one_letter_code
_entity_poly.pdbx_strand_id
1 'polypeptide(L)'
;MVIEEVNAIQENLEIERTCRESAEALASKLNRQNRSLKRKSMMMLPHLSPETITEINLKDEEEEESEEIHAASMVCPSPQCQNTISELQHKLEVALKEKHQAVTDLDAVREQLSETREELLKEKHDNTVLIAETMGQKKLLGKYNRVSQFAVEEYEALQDTLNLEKDLRTEAETFARAMVVEQRKLKRQSQILMQSSLPSQALQEALCQVSRLSQDLETQRLEQHNQIKQAEERLRSCEAQRELTALRRKLELVEEEKREYSGKCSKAEVEVKDLRSTVEELYKKLQAATNPPPPPAPAPPPPPPPPPAPAPTSNPLSSLLSLIRKRRDISTDIPLVVQDSAKTPEVDIRHQAVEEMMHRIKKGVQLRPVRQTPNRTRRQMERLPSNSAIQELKGIMNNFSRTSPQPKAVSPSTSADEQLQSILLRRRDVLESQHDAGLRPVLSPDV
;
A
#
# COMPACT_ATOMS: atom_id res chain seq x y z
N MET A 1 3.11 -12.64 -31.96
CA MET A 1 3.29 -12.99 -33.38
C MET A 1 2.31 -14.07 -33.84
N VAL A 2 2.55 -15.38 -33.65
CA VAL A 2 1.64 -16.43 -34.20
C VAL A 2 0.20 -16.36 -33.65
N ILE A 3 0.02 -16.04 -32.37
CA ILE A 3 -1.31 -15.95 -31.75
C ILE A 3 -2.08 -14.71 -32.26
N GLU A 4 -1.39 -13.60 -32.52
CA GLU A 4 -2.00 -12.38 -33.04
C GLU A 4 -2.39 -12.55 -34.51
N GLU A 5 -1.57 -13.25 -35.31
CA GLU A 5 -1.90 -13.59 -36.70
C GLU A 5 -3.10 -14.52 -36.80
N VAL A 6 -3.21 -15.52 -35.92
CA VAL A 6 -4.37 -16.42 -35.86
C VAL A 6 -5.64 -15.66 -35.46
N ASN A 7 -5.55 -14.74 -34.51
CA ASN A 7 -6.70 -13.92 -34.10
C ASN A 7 -7.15 -12.98 -35.24
N ALA A 8 -6.21 -12.34 -35.94
CA ALA A 8 -6.52 -11.47 -37.08
C ALA A 8 -7.17 -12.25 -38.24
N ILE A 9 -6.74 -13.49 -38.49
CA ILE A 9 -7.36 -14.36 -39.50
C ILE A 9 -8.77 -14.78 -39.07
N GLN A 10 -8.98 -15.09 -37.79
CA GLN A 10 -10.30 -15.43 -37.27
C GLN A 10 -11.29 -14.26 -37.35
N GLU A 11 -10.84 -13.05 -37.00
CA GLU A 11 -11.65 -11.83 -37.10
C GLU A 11 -12.03 -11.53 -38.56
N ASN A 12 -11.07 -11.61 -39.49
CA ASN A 12 -11.34 -11.43 -40.91
C ASN A 12 -12.35 -12.46 -41.46
N LEU A 13 -12.26 -13.72 -41.02
CA LEU A 13 -13.18 -14.78 -41.44
C LEU A 13 -14.60 -14.54 -40.88
N GLU A 14 -14.71 -14.00 -39.67
CA GLU A 14 -16.01 -13.64 -39.08
C GLU A 14 -16.64 -12.43 -39.80
N ILE A 15 -15.84 -11.43 -40.17
CA ILE A 15 -16.29 -10.30 -40.99
C ILE A 15 -16.76 -10.78 -42.37
N GLU A 16 -15.98 -11.63 -43.06
CA GLU A 16 -16.37 -12.15 -44.36
C GLU A 16 -17.69 -12.92 -44.29
N ARG A 17 -17.84 -13.77 -43.26
CA ARG A 17 -19.06 -14.55 -43.03
C ARG A 17 -20.27 -13.64 -42.82
N THR A 18 -20.16 -12.62 -41.97
CA THR A 18 -21.28 -11.70 -41.69
C THR A 18 -21.65 -10.85 -42.91
N CYS A 19 -20.66 -10.39 -43.68
CA CYS A 19 -20.89 -9.69 -44.95
C CYS A 19 -21.64 -10.57 -45.95
N ARG A 20 -21.23 -11.83 -46.09
CA ARG A 20 -21.88 -12.80 -46.97
C ARG A 20 -23.34 -13.06 -46.56
N GLU A 21 -23.57 -13.34 -45.28
CA GLU A 21 -24.92 -13.59 -44.76
C GLU A 21 -25.84 -12.37 -44.97
N SER A 22 -25.32 -11.15 -44.77
CA SER A 22 -26.04 -9.90 -45.04
C SER A 22 -26.38 -9.72 -46.52
N ALA A 23 -25.43 -10.00 -47.42
CA ALA A 23 -25.65 -9.92 -48.87
C ALA A 23 -26.68 -10.93 -49.36
N GLU A 24 -26.64 -12.18 -48.85
CA GLU A 24 -27.62 -13.22 -49.18
C GLU A 24 -29.04 -12.85 -48.68
N ALA A 25 -29.14 -12.25 -47.49
CA ALA A 25 -30.41 -11.75 -46.96
C ALA A 25 -30.98 -10.61 -47.81
N LEU A 26 -30.13 -9.66 -48.24
CA LEU A 26 -30.53 -8.55 -49.09
C LEU A 26 -30.98 -9.05 -50.48
N ALA A 27 -30.22 -9.94 -51.11
CA ALA A 27 -30.59 -10.56 -52.38
C ALA A 27 -31.92 -11.32 -52.28
N SER A 28 -32.15 -12.04 -51.18
CA SER A 28 -33.41 -12.75 -50.92
C SER A 28 -34.59 -11.78 -50.76
N LYS A 29 -34.38 -10.65 -50.06
CA LYS A 29 -35.39 -9.60 -49.90
C LYS A 29 -35.73 -8.95 -51.24
N LEU A 30 -34.72 -8.60 -52.02
CA LEU A 30 -34.85 -8.00 -53.34
C LEU A 30 -35.59 -8.95 -54.30
N ASN A 31 -35.26 -10.24 -54.29
CA ASN A 31 -35.99 -11.25 -55.07
C ASN A 31 -37.47 -11.39 -54.67
N ARG A 32 -37.79 -11.33 -53.36
CA ARG A 32 -39.18 -11.34 -52.90
C ARG A 32 -39.93 -10.08 -53.34
N GLN A 33 -39.29 -8.91 -53.25
CA GLN A 33 -39.84 -7.64 -53.70
C GLN A 33 -40.06 -7.64 -55.21
N ASN A 34 -39.08 -8.08 -56.01
CA ASN A 34 -39.21 -8.21 -57.47
C ASN A 34 -40.30 -9.20 -57.88
N ARG A 35 -40.43 -10.34 -57.21
CA ARG A 35 -41.56 -11.26 -57.46
C ARG A 35 -42.90 -10.62 -57.13
N SER A 36 -42.97 -9.86 -56.04
CA SER A 36 -44.18 -9.13 -55.64
C SER A 36 -44.54 -8.04 -56.67
N LEU A 37 -43.57 -7.22 -57.05
CA LEU A 37 -43.69 -6.18 -58.08
C LEU A 37 -44.09 -6.78 -59.42
N LYS A 38 -43.45 -7.87 -59.86
CA LYS A 38 -43.80 -8.56 -61.10
C LYS A 38 -45.24 -9.07 -61.09
N ARG A 39 -45.71 -9.64 -59.97
CA ARG A 39 -47.12 -10.04 -59.82
C ARG A 39 -48.08 -8.86 -59.89
N LYS A 40 -47.77 -7.77 -59.18
CA LYS A 40 -48.59 -6.55 -59.18
C LYS A 40 -48.64 -5.92 -60.57
N SER A 41 -47.48 -5.75 -61.21
CA SER A 41 -47.35 -5.23 -62.57
C SER A 41 -48.10 -6.10 -63.57
N MET A 42 -47.97 -7.43 -63.50
CA MET A 42 -48.71 -8.36 -64.36
C MET A 42 -50.23 -8.28 -64.17
N MET A 43 -50.71 -8.00 -62.96
CA MET A 43 -52.14 -7.79 -62.68
C MET A 43 -52.65 -6.46 -63.25
N MET A 44 -51.81 -5.42 -63.26
CA MET A 44 -52.17 -4.09 -63.76
C MET A 44 -52.04 -3.98 -65.29
N LEU A 45 -51.17 -4.78 -65.91
CA LEU A 45 -50.85 -4.70 -67.34
C LEU A 45 -52.08 -4.82 -68.28
N PRO A 46 -53.09 -5.68 -68.03
CA PRO A 46 -54.29 -5.75 -68.87
C PRO A 46 -55.20 -4.51 -68.78
N HIS A 47 -55.02 -3.68 -67.75
CA HIS A 47 -55.79 -2.44 -67.54
C HIS A 47 -55.13 -1.20 -68.15
N LEU A 48 -53.97 -1.35 -68.78
CA LEU A 48 -53.24 -0.29 -69.46
C LEU A 48 -53.52 -0.35 -70.97
N SER A 49 -53.77 0.79 -71.62
CA SER A 49 -53.93 0.85 -73.07
C SER A 49 -52.57 0.68 -73.77
N PRO A 50 -52.54 0.19 -75.03
CA PRO A 50 -51.30 0.07 -75.81
C PRO A 50 -50.51 1.38 -75.91
N GLU A 51 -51.20 2.52 -75.96
CA GLU A 51 -50.62 3.87 -76.00
C GLU A 51 -49.89 4.22 -74.69
N THR A 52 -50.50 3.93 -73.53
CA THR A 52 -49.87 4.14 -72.22
C THR A 52 -48.66 3.22 -71.99
N ILE A 53 -48.68 1.99 -72.54
CA ILE A 53 -47.53 1.08 -72.47
C ILE A 53 -46.37 1.58 -73.33
N THR A 54 -46.63 2.21 -74.48
CA THR A 54 -45.59 2.82 -75.31
C THR A 54 -44.97 4.08 -74.71
N GLU A 55 -45.73 4.87 -73.95
CA GLU A 55 -45.22 6.05 -73.22
C GLU A 55 -44.33 5.68 -72.02
N ILE A 56 -44.58 4.55 -71.35
CA ILE A 56 -43.77 4.06 -70.23
C ILE A 56 -42.49 3.35 -70.70
N ASN A 57 -42.39 3.03 -71.99
CA ASN A 57 -41.18 2.42 -72.54
C ASN A 57 -40.09 3.49 -72.62
N LEU A 58 -39.44 3.73 -71.46
CA LEU A 58 -38.23 4.53 -71.32
C LEU A 58 -37.17 3.92 -72.24
N LYS A 59 -37.10 4.44 -73.48
CA LYS A 59 -35.84 4.45 -74.20
C LYS A 59 -34.90 5.24 -73.31
N ASP A 60 -33.73 4.67 -73.02
CA ASP A 60 -32.65 5.35 -72.32
C ASP A 60 -32.30 6.62 -73.10
N GLU A 61 -32.96 7.72 -72.76
CA GLU A 61 -32.58 9.06 -73.14
C GLU A 61 -31.88 9.64 -71.91
N GLU A 62 -30.55 9.64 -72.01
CA GLU A 62 -29.64 10.34 -71.12
C GLU A 62 -29.97 11.84 -71.14
N GLU A 63 -29.95 12.43 -69.95
CA GLU A 63 -29.83 13.87 -69.67
C GLU A 63 -30.98 14.78 -70.14
N GLU A 64 -31.70 15.33 -69.16
CA GLU A 64 -31.69 16.79 -68.94
C GLU A 64 -32.34 17.10 -67.58
N GLU A 65 -31.55 17.72 -66.70
CA GLU A 65 -32.05 18.43 -65.52
C GLU A 65 -33.03 19.53 -66.01
N SER A 66 -34.33 19.27 -65.88
CA SER A 66 -35.34 20.32 -66.02
C SER A 66 -35.62 20.91 -64.64
N GLU A 67 -35.01 22.07 -64.41
CA GLU A 67 -35.44 23.05 -63.43
C GLU A 67 -36.91 23.44 -63.68
N GLU A 68 -37.61 23.82 -62.61
CA GLU A 68 -38.93 24.50 -62.61
C GLU A 68 -40.17 23.68 -63.05
N ILE A 69 -40.60 22.74 -62.20
CA ILE A 69 -42.03 22.40 -62.15
C ILE A 69 -42.75 23.44 -61.29
N HIS A 70 -43.24 24.47 -61.98
CA HIS A 70 -44.41 25.29 -61.67
C HIS A 70 -44.94 25.25 -60.22
N ALA A 71 -44.55 26.28 -59.45
CA ALA A 71 -45.33 26.79 -58.33
C ALA A 71 -46.63 27.46 -58.83
N ALA A 72 -47.51 26.68 -59.46
CA ALA A 72 -48.91 27.05 -59.65
C ALA A 72 -49.60 26.88 -58.29
N SER A 73 -49.52 27.93 -57.47
CA SER A 73 -50.32 28.12 -56.28
C SER A 73 -51.80 28.11 -56.67
N MET A 74 -52.42 26.93 -56.69
CA MET A 74 -53.86 26.75 -56.63
C MET A 74 -54.30 27.20 -55.22
N VAL A 75 -54.32 28.52 -55.01
CA VAL A 75 -54.92 29.14 -53.84
C VAL A 75 -56.40 28.84 -53.90
N CYS A 76 -56.86 27.92 -53.06
CA CYS A 76 -58.28 27.74 -52.83
C CYS A 76 -58.83 29.07 -52.29
N PRO A 77 -59.77 29.74 -52.98
CA PRO A 77 -60.22 31.09 -52.62
C PRO A 77 -61.10 31.14 -51.35
N SER A 78 -61.26 30.02 -50.65
CA SER A 78 -61.97 29.96 -49.38
C SER A 78 -61.05 30.45 -48.24
N PRO A 79 -61.45 31.47 -47.45
CA PRO A 79 -60.66 31.97 -46.32
C PRO A 79 -60.38 30.87 -45.28
N GLN A 80 -61.23 29.85 -45.21
CA GLN A 80 -61.05 28.70 -44.33
C GLN A 80 -59.96 27.74 -44.82
N CYS A 81 -59.76 27.64 -46.14
CA CYS A 81 -58.65 26.89 -46.72
C CYS A 81 -57.32 27.63 -46.54
N GLN A 82 -57.31 28.96 -46.68
CA GLN A 82 -56.11 29.76 -46.47
C GLN A 82 -55.62 29.74 -45.01
N ASN A 83 -56.54 29.80 -44.04
CA ASN A 83 -56.19 29.67 -42.62
C ASN A 83 -55.63 28.28 -42.29
N THR A 84 -56.23 27.22 -42.81
CA THR A 84 -55.74 25.84 -42.58
C THR A 84 -54.39 25.59 -43.23
N ILE A 85 -54.12 26.13 -44.41
CA ILE A 85 -52.80 26.07 -45.06
C ILE A 85 -51.74 26.77 -44.18
N SER A 86 -52.02 28.00 -43.71
CA SER A 86 -51.10 28.74 -42.83
C SER A 86 -50.84 28.02 -41.50
N GLU A 87 -51.87 27.44 -40.88
CA GLU A 87 -51.69 26.63 -39.66
C GLU A 87 -50.85 25.39 -39.89
N LEU A 88 -51.05 24.69 -41.02
CA LEU A 88 -50.25 23.52 -41.39
C LEU A 88 -48.81 23.91 -41.71
N GLN A 89 -48.57 25.05 -42.36
CA GLN A 89 -47.24 25.60 -42.60
C GLN A 89 -46.51 25.92 -41.29
N HIS A 90 -47.20 26.55 -40.33
CA HIS A 90 -46.62 26.82 -39.02
C HIS A 90 -46.30 25.54 -38.25
N LYS A 91 -47.22 24.55 -38.25
CA LYS A 91 -46.97 23.23 -37.64
C LYS A 91 -45.79 22.50 -38.29
N LEU A 92 -45.65 22.60 -39.62
CA LEU A 92 -44.52 22.04 -40.35
C LEU A 92 -43.21 22.73 -39.94
N GLU A 93 -43.19 24.06 -39.81
CA GLU A 93 -42.02 24.82 -39.38
C GLU A 93 -41.59 24.44 -37.96
N VAL A 94 -42.54 24.31 -37.02
CA VAL A 94 -42.27 23.87 -35.64
C VAL A 94 -41.74 22.44 -35.64
N ALA A 95 -42.41 21.52 -36.34
CA ALA A 95 -41.97 20.12 -36.44
C ALA A 95 -40.58 20.00 -37.09
N LEU A 96 -40.25 20.86 -38.06
CA LEU A 96 -38.90 20.93 -38.62
C LEU A 96 -37.89 21.41 -37.57
N LYS A 97 -38.17 22.46 -36.80
CA LYS A 97 -37.26 22.92 -35.73
C LYS A 97 -37.05 21.85 -34.67
N GLU A 98 -38.11 21.19 -34.23
CA GLU A 98 -38.04 20.06 -33.28
C GLU A 98 -37.24 18.89 -33.84
N LYS A 99 -37.42 18.55 -35.13
CA LYS A 99 -36.61 17.53 -35.81
C LYS A 99 -35.13 17.92 -35.81
N HIS A 100 -34.79 19.16 -36.15
CA HIS A 100 -33.39 19.61 -36.16
C HIS A 100 -32.77 19.53 -34.77
N GLN A 101 -33.49 19.97 -33.73
CA GLN A 101 -33.05 19.86 -32.34
C GLN A 101 -32.85 18.39 -31.92
N ALA A 102 -33.80 17.51 -32.25
CA ALA A 102 -33.68 16.10 -31.95
C ALA A 102 -32.48 15.45 -32.67
N VAL A 103 -32.16 15.88 -33.90
CA VAL A 103 -30.97 15.40 -34.62
C VAL A 103 -29.69 15.87 -33.93
N THR A 104 -29.59 17.15 -33.52
CA THR A 104 -28.41 17.65 -32.79
C THR A 104 -28.22 16.94 -31.46
N ASP A 105 -29.31 16.66 -30.74
CA ASP A 105 -29.25 15.94 -29.46
C ASP A 105 -28.83 14.47 -29.68
N LEU A 106 -29.34 13.83 -30.72
CA LEU A 106 -28.94 12.46 -31.10
C LEU A 106 -27.45 12.39 -31.47
N ASP A 107 -26.93 13.38 -32.19
CA ASP A 107 -25.52 13.42 -32.57
C ASP A 107 -24.62 13.67 -31.34
N ALA A 108 -25.02 14.55 -30.42
CA ALA A 108 -24.30 14.77 -29.16
C ALA A 108 -24.27 13.50 -28.28
N VAL A 109 -25.39 12.78 -28.17
CA VAL A 109 -25.44 11.51 -27.42
C VAL A 109 -24.60 10.43 -28.09
N ARG A 110 -24.55 10.39 -29.43
CA ARG A 110 -23.69 9.46 -30.17
C ARG A 110 -22.21 9.73 -29.92
N GLU A 111 -21.80 10.99 -29.88
CA GLU A 111 -20.42 11.39 -29.58
C GLU A 111 -20.04 10.96 -28.16
N GLN A 112 -20.85 11.29 -27.15
CA GLN A 112 -20.63 10.84 -25.76
C GLN A 112 -20.58 9.32 -25.63
N LEU A 113 -21.43 8.59 -26.36
CA LEU A 113 -21.41 7.13 -26.37
C LEU A 113 -20.13 6.58 -27.00
N SER A 114 -19.55 7.27 -27.98
CA SER A 114 -18.28 6.88 -28.59
C SER A 114 -17.09 7.11 -27.64
N GLU A 115 -17.04 8.26 -26.98
CA GLU A 115 -16.00 8.61 -26.01
C GLU A 115 -15.99 7.64 -24.81
N THR A 116 -17.16 7.41 -24.20
CA THR A 116 -17.29 6.48 -23.07
C THR A 116 -16.92 5.04 -23.43
N ARG A 117 -17.13 4.62 -24.69
CA ARG A 117 -16.67 3.31 -25.17
C ARG A 117 -15.16 3.23 -25.29
N GLU A 118 -14.52 4.29 -25.80
CA GLU A 118 -13.06 4.35 -25.91
C GLU A 118 -12.41 4.33 -24.52
N GLU A 119 -12.91 5.13 -23.58
CA GLU A 119 -12.45 5.13 -22.19
C GLU A 119 -12.62 3.76 -21.54
N LEU A 120 -13.75 3.09 -21.76
CA LEU A 120 -13.98 1.74 -21.24
C LEU A 120 -12.99 0.72 -21.82
N LEU A 121 -12.64 0.82 -23.10
CA LEU A 121 -11.66 -0.07 -23.73
C LEU A 121 -10.26 0.19 -23.16
N LYS A 122 -9.89 1.45 -22.96
CA LYS A 122 -8.63 1.83 -22.33
C LYS A 122 -8.54 1.30 -20.89
N GLU A 123 -9.58 1.50 -20.09
CA GLU A 123 -9.62 1.00 -18.70
C GLU A 123 -9.55 -0.54 -18.66
N LYS A 124 -10.19 -1.25 -19.59
CA LYS A 124 -10.08 -2.72 -19.70
C LYS A 124 -8.65 -3.16 -20.02
N HIS A 125 -7.96 -2.43 -20.90
CA HIS A 125 -6.57 -2.70 -21.23
C HIS A 125 -5.67 -2.47 -20.01
N ASP A 126 -5.81 -1.31 -19.36
CA ASP A 126 -5.03 -0.95 -18.17
C ASP A 126 -5.25 -1.95 -17.03
N ASN A 127 -6.50 -2.38 -16.80
CA ASN A 127 -6.84 -3.41 -15.81
C ASN A 127 -6.13 -4.75 -16.11
N THR A 128 -6.06 -5.14 -17.39
CA THR A 128 -5.37 -6.36 -17.82
C THR A 128 -3.87 -6.28 -17.54
N VAL A 129 -3.24 -5.13 -17.80
CA VAL A 129 -1.83 -4.87 -17.49
C VAL A 129 -1.59 -4.93 -15.98
N LEU A 130 -2.44 -4.25 -15.18
CA LEU A 130 -2.34 -4.26 -13.72
C LEU A 130 -2.49 -5.67 -13.12
N ILE A 131 -3.39 -6.49 -13.67
CA ILE A 131 -3.51 -7.91 -13.26
C ILE A 131 -2.21 -8.67 -13.55
N ALA A 132 -1.63 -8.49 -14.75
CA ALA A 132 -0.38 -9.15 -15.13
C ALA A 132 0.80 -8.73 -14.22
N GLU A 133 0.92 -7.44 -13.92
CA GLU A 133 1.94 -6.92 -12.99
C GLU A 133 1.73 -7.46 -11.57
N THR A 134 0.49 -7.48 -11.08
CA THR A 134 0.16 -8.03 -9.76
C THR A 134 0.52 -9.51 -9.67
N MET A 135 0.27 -10.28 -10.73
CA MET A 135 0.71 -11.68 -10.82
C MET A 135 2.24 -11.81 -10.82
N GLY A 136 2.94 -10.90 -11.51
CA GLY A 136 4.40 -10.80 -11.51
C GLY A 136 4.97 -10.52 -10.11
N GLN A 137 4.42 -9.52 -9.42
CA GLN A 137 4.78 -9.17 -8.05
C GLN A 137 4.53 -10.33 -7.09
N LYS A 138 3.39 -11.03 -7.20
CA LYS A 138 3.08 -12.22 -6.38
C LYS A 138 4.10 -13.34 -6.58
N LYS A 139 4.52 -13.60 -7.83
CA LYS A 139 5.58 -14.58 -8.12
C LYS A 139 6.92 -14.16 -7.52
N LEU A 140 7.27 -12.88 -7.62
CA LEU A 140 8.50 -12.33 -7.05
C LEU A 140 8.50 -12.43 -5.51
N LEU A 141 7.38 -12.07 -4.87
CA LEU A 141 7.20 -12.21 -3.42
C LEU A 141 7.36 -13.68 -2.98
N GLY A 142 6.85 -14.63 -3.75
CA GLY A 142 7.07 -16.07 -3.51
C GLY A 142 8.55 -16.46 -3.52
N LYS A 143 9.36 -15.88 -4.42
CA LYS A 143 10.82 -16.10 -4.44
C LYS A 143 11.49 -15.51 -3.19
N TYR A 144 11.15 -14.28 -2.81
CA TYR A 144 11.68 -13.66 -1.59
C TYR A 144 11.31 -14.46 -0.35
N ASN A 145 10.06 -14.90 -0.21
CA ASN A 145 9.63 -15.74 0.92
C ASN A 145 10.45 -17.03 1.00
N ARG A 146 10.75 -17.67 -0.13
CA ARG A 146 11.58 -18.88 -0.14
C ARG A 146 13.02 -18.61 0.30
N VAL A 147 13.62 -17.51 -0.16
CA VAL A 147 14.97 -17.12 0.27
C VAL A 147 14.99 -16.75 1.76
N SER A 148 13.97 -16.03 2.24
CA SER A 148 13.80 -15.73 3.66
C SER A 148 13.69 -16.99 4.51
N GLN A 149 12.98 -18.03 4.03
CA GLN A 149 12.90 -19.32 4.72
C GLN A 149 14.28 -19.95 4.89
N PHE A 150 15.04 -20.04 3.79
CA PHE A 150 16.39 -20.62 3.83
C PHE A 150 17.32 -19.83 4.75
N ALA A 151 17.23 -18.50 4.75
CA ALA A 151 18.04 -17.68 5.65
C ALA A 151 17.72 -17.95 7.14
N VAL A 152 16.44 -18.17 7.48
CA VAL A 152 16.05 -18.55 8.84
C VAL A 152 16.58 -19.93 9.20
N GLU A 153 16.41 -20.91 8.32
CA GLU A 153 16.90 -22.29 8.53
C GLU A 153 18.42 -22.35 8.71
N GLU A 154 19.18 -21.64 7.87
CA GLU A 154 20.64 -21.56 7.98
C GLU A 154 21.10 -20.91 9.29
N TYR A 155 20.40 -19.86 9.73
CA TYR A 155 20.68 -19.22 11.01
C TYR A 155 20.41 -20.14 12.19
N GLU A 156 19.31 -20.90 12.15
CA GLU A 156 18.99 -21.89 13.19
C GLU A 156 20.05 -22.98 13.27
N ALA A 157 20.45 -23.54 12.13
CA ALA A 157 21.52 -24.53 12.09
C ALA A 157 22.86 -23.99 12.64
N LEU A 158 23.19 -22.74 12.31
CA LEU A 158 24.39 -22.08 12.84
C LEU A 158 24.27 -21.82 14.35
N GLN A 159 23.08 -21.44 14.83
CA GLN A 159 22.80 -21.21 16.24
C GLN A 159 22.94 -22.51 17.05
N ASP A 160 22.44 -23.63 16.52
CA ASP A 160 22.58 -24.95 17.14
C ASP A 160 24.06 -25.38 17.20
N THR A 161 24.79 -25.17 16.10
CA THR A 161 26.24 -25.45 16.04
C THR A 161 27.01 -24.62 17.06
N LEU A 162 26.69 -23.33 17.18
CA LEU A 162 27.32 -22.43 18.16
C LEU A 162 27.01 -22.84 19.61
N ASN A 163 25.79 -23.32 19.88
CA ASN A 163 25.42 -23.80 21.20
C ASN A 163 26.21 -25.06 21.56
N LEU A 164 26.30 -26.02 20.64
CA LEU A 164 27.11 -27.22 20.82
C LEU A 164 28.60 -26.88 21.05
N GLU A 165 29.16 -25.95 20.28
CA GLU A 165 30.56 -25.52 20.46
C GLU A 165 30.79 -24.92 21.85
N LYS A 166 29.86 -24.09 22.33
CA LYS A 166 29.93 -23.52 23.68
C LYS A 166 29.90 -24.61 24.74
N ASP A 167 29.02 -25.58 24.61
CA ASP A 167 28.89 -26.68 25.57
C ASP A 167 30.19 -27.51 25.61
N LEU A 168 30.69 -27.92 24.44
CA LEU A 168 31.97 -28.64 24.32
C LEU A 168 33.15 -27.82 24.88
N ARG A 169 33.16 -26.51 24.64
CA ARG A 169 34.20 -25.63 25.21
C ARG A 169 34.11 -25.60 26.73
N THR A 170 32.92 -25.51 27.30
CA THR A 170 32.74 -25.52 28.75
C THR A 170 33.20 -26.84 29.35
N GLU A 171 32.90 -27.96 28.72
CA GLU A 171 33.35 -29.29 29.13
C GLU A 171 34.88 -29.46 29.02
N ALA A 172 35.49 -28.96 27.95
CA ALA A 172 36.94 -28.96 27.81
C ALA A 172 37.61 -28.10 28.90
N GLU A 173 37.03 -26.94 29.23
CA GLU A 173 37.53 -26.08 30.31
C GLU A 173 37.39 -26.74 31.69
N THR A 174 36.29 -27.45 31.98
CA THR A 174 36.13 -28.18 33.25
C THR A 174 37.11 -29.35 33.33
N PHE A 175 37.28 -30.10 32.24
CA PHE A 175 38.25 -31.19 32.14
C PHE A 175 39.68 -30.71 32.37
N ALA A 176 40.09 -29.61 31.71
CA ALA A 176 41.42 -29.04 31.90
C ALA A 176 41.67 -28.59 33.35
N ARG A 177 40.67 -27.99 34.01
CA ARG A 177 40.77 -27.63 35.43
C ARG A 177 40.94 -28.86 36.32
N ALA A 178 40.16 -29.91 36.08
CA ALA A 178 40.27 -31.17 36.82
C ALA A 178 41.66 -31.79 36.64
N MET A 179 42.17 -31.83 35.41
CA MET A 179 43.51 -32.36 35.10
C MET A 179 44.62 -31.56 35.80
N VAL A 180 44.53 -30.22 35.87
CA VAL A 180 45.51 -29.39 36.60
C VAL A 180 45.48 -29.68 38.10
N VAL A 181 44.29 -29.89 38.68
CA VAL A 181 44.15 -30.26 40.08
C VAL A 181 44.81 -31.62 40.33
N GLU A 182 44.53 -32.63 39.51
CA GLU A 182 45.15 -33.95 39.62
C GLU A 182 46.67 -33.91 39.41
N GLN A 183 47.15 -33.15 38.43
CA GLN A 183 48.59 -32.95 38.23
C GLN A 183 49.26 -32.30 39.44
N ARG A 184 48.61 -31.32 40.09
CA ARG A 184 49.13 -30.71 41.32
C ARG A 184 49.13 -31.69 42.48
N LYS A 185 48.09 -32.52 42.62
CA LYS A 185 48.03 -33.59 43.63
C LYS A 185 49.18 -34.58 43.44
N LEU A 186 49.36 -35.10 42.22
CA LEU A 186 50.45 -36.02 41.88
C LEU A 186 51.83 -35.39 42.09
N LYS A 187 52.04 -34.15 41.65
CA LYS A 187 53.29 -33.42 41.90
C LYS A 187 53.58 -33.31 43.40
N ARG A 188 52.58 -32.94 44.21
CA ARG A 188 52.72 -32.89 45.68
C ARG A 188 53.09 -34.26 46.25
N GLN A 189 52.42 -35.33 45.83
CA GLN A 189 52.76 -36.70 46.27
C GLN A 189 54.18 -37.10 45.89
N SER A 190 54.60 -36.83 44.64
CA SER A 190 55.96 -37.12 44.16
C SER A 190 57.03 -36.31 44.89
N GLN A 191 56.74 -35.04 45.22
CA GLN A 191 57.63 -34.17 45.96
C GLN A 191 57.80 -34.65 47.40
N ILE A 192 56.74 -35.15 48.03
CA ILE A 192 56.80 -35.74 49.38
C ILE A 192 57.70 -36.99 49.36
N LEU A 193 57.55 -37.86 48.36
CA LEU A 193 58.38 -39.05 48.19
C LEU A 193 59.85 -38.70 47.91
N MET A 194 60.13 -37.56 47.27
CA MET A 194 61.49 -37.11 46.98
C MET A 194 62.13 -36.34 48.14
N GLN A 195 61.33 -35.66 48.96
CA GLN A 195 61.81 -34.99 50.18
C GLN A 195 62.06 -35.95 51.35
N SER A 196 61.66 -37.22 51.26
CA SER A 196 61.89 -38.20 52.33
C SER A 196 63.34 -38.67 52.48
N SER A 197 64.30 -38.13 51.73
CA SER A 197 65.72 -38.19 52.08
C SER A 197 66.03 -37.12 53.15
N LEU A 198 65.67 -37.45 54.40
CA LEU A 198 65.86 -36.74 55.69
C LEU A 198 65.81 -35.19 55.66
N PRO A 199 64.63 -34.59 55.85
CA PRO A 199 64.46 -33.15 56.05
C PRO A 199 64.75 -32.71 57.49
N SER A 200 65.25 -31.48 57.68
CA SER A 200 65.46 -30.90 59.01
C SER A 200 64.13 -30.70 59.75
N GLN A 201 64.15 -30.77 61.09
CA GLN A 201 62.95 -30.72 61.94
C GLN A 201 62.06 -29.48 61.70
N ALA A 202 62.67 -28.33 61.40
CA ALA A 202 61.96 -27.11 61.04
C ALA A 202 61.19 -27.20 59.69
N LEU A 203 61.72 -27.96 58.72
CA LEU A 203 61.05 -28.21 57.45
C LEU A 203 59.85 -29.16 57.64
N GLN A 204 59.99 -30.17 58.50
CA GLN A 204 58.88 -31.07 58.87
C GLN A 204 57.72 -30.29 59.51
N GLU A 205 58.02 -29.39 60.45
CA GLU A 205 57.02 -28.54 61.10
C GLU A 205 56.36 -27.57 60.14
N ALA A 206 57.13 -26.93 59.24
CA ALA A 206 56.59 -26.06 58.21
C ALA A 206 55.65 -26.81 57.25
N LEU A 207 56.00 -28.04 56.85
CA LEU A 207 55.16 -28.88 56.00
C LEU A 207 53.87 -29.33 56.71
N CYS A 208 53.94 -29.62 58.01
CA CYS A 208 52.75 -29.88 58.84
C CYS A 208 51.85 -28.65 58.91
N GLN A 209 52.40 -27.45 59.13
CA GLN A 209 51.63 -26.20 59.16
C GLN A 209 51.00 -25.89 57.80
N VAL A 210 51.75 -26.02 56.69
CA VAL A 210 51.21 -25.82 55.34
C VAL A 210 50.10 -26.82 55.03
N SER A 211 50.24 -28.07 55.48
CA SER A 211 49.20 -29.08 55.28
C SER A 211 47.93 -28.75 56.06
N ARG A 212 48.07 -28.28 57.31
CA ARG A 212 46.97 -27.84 58.16
C ARG A 212 46.26 -26.61 57.59
N LEU A 213 47.02 -25.58 57.21
CA LEU A 213 46.48 -24.38 56.56
C LEU A 213 45.83 -24.66 55.21
N SER A 214 46.36 -25.61 54.44
CA SER A 214 45.75 -26.02 53.17
C SER A 214 44.41 -26.71 53.40
N GLN A 215 44.32 -27.56 54.42
CA GLN A 215 43.08 -28.22 54.82
C GLN A 215 42.06 -27.19 55.31
N ASP A 216 42.47 -26.24 56.16
CA ASP A 216 41.60 -25.17 56.68
C ASP A 216 41.09 -24.23 55.57
N LEU A 217 41.91 -23.95 54.55
CA LEU A 217 41.50 -23.14 53.40
C LEU A 217 40.51 -23.89 52.50
N GLU A 218 40.70 -25.20 52.34
CA GLU A 218 39.79 -26.05 51.56
C GLU A 218 38.44 -26.24 52.26
N THR A 219 38.42 -26.41 53.58
CA THR A 219 37.19 -26.44 54.37
C THR A 219 36.45 -25.10 54.32
N GLN A 220 37.15 -23.96 54.49
CA GLN A 220 36.54 -22.64 54.34
C GLN A 220 35.96 -22.41 52.94
N ARG A 221 36.67 -22.85 51.89
CA ARG A 221 36.16 -22.75 50.51
C ARG A 221 34.90 -23.57 50.32
N LEU A 222 34.85 -24.79 50.87
CA LEU A 222 33.67 -25.65 50.79
C LEU A 222 32.50 -25.05 51.57
N GLU A 223 32.73 -24.50 52.75
CA GLU A 223 31.71 -23.84 53.57
C GLU A 223 31.16 -22.60 52.87
N GLN A 224 32.01 -21.73 52.33
CA GLN A 224 31.56 -20.57 51.56
C GLN A 224 30.76 -20.99 50.32
N HIS A 225 31.20 -22.02 49.60
CA HIS A 225 30.48 -22.54 48.45
C HIS A 225 29.09 -23.07 48.84
N ASN A 226 29.00 -23.81 49.94
CA ASN A 226 27.73 -24.31 50.47
C ASN A 226 26.82 -23.17 50.94
N GLN A 227 27.36 -22.13 51.58
CA GLN A 227 26.59 -20.96 52.00
C GLN A 227 26.01 -20.19 50.81
N ILE A 228 26.80 -20.00 49.74
CA ILE A 228 26.33 -19.36 48.50
C ILE A 228 25.20 -20.19 47.89
N LYS A 229 25.40 -21.51 47.75
CA LYS A 229 24.40 -22.41 47.19
C LYS A 229 23.09 -22.38 47.99
N GLN A 230 23.19 -22.40 49.32
CA GLN A 230 22.01 -22.34 50.19
C GLN A 230 21.29 -20.98 50.11
N ALA A 231 22.03 -19.87 49.98
CA ALA A 231 21.44 -18.55 49.77
C ALA A 231 20.73 -18.43 48.40
N GLU A 232 21.33 -18.98 47.34
CA GLU A 232 20.72 -19.06 46.01
C GLU A 232 19.44 -19.91 46.00
N GLU A 233 19.45 -21.07 46.68
CA GLU A 233 18.27 -21.93 46.82
C GLU A 233 17.16 -21.23 47.61
N ARG A 234 17.49 -20.49 48.67
CA ARG A 234 16.51 -19.66 49.40
C ARG A 234 15.94 -18.55 48.53
N LEU A 235 16.75 -17.91 47.69
CA LEU A 235 16.27 -16.87 46.77
C LEU A 235 15.36 -17.47 45.70
N ARG A 236 15.71 -18.63 45.14
CA ARG A 236 14.89 -19.35 44.15
C ARG A 236 13.57 -19.87 44.74
N SER A 237 13.61 -20.33 45.99
CA SER A 237 12.43 -20.86 46.69
C SER A 237 11.62 -19.80 47.42
N CYS A 238 12.07 -18.54 47.41
CA CYS A 238 11.37 -17.42 48.01
C CYS A 238 9.99 -17.23 47.38
N GLU A 239 8.98 -17.08 48.23
CA GLU A 239 7.58 -16.87 47.83
C GLU A 239 7.43 -15.64 46.95
N ALA A 240 8.16 -14.56 47.23
CA ALA A 240 8.18 -13.35 46.42
C ALA A 240 8.57 -13.60 44.94
N GLN A 241 9.47 -14.56 44.66
CA GLN A 241 9.86 -14.91 43.29
C GLN A 241 8.72 -15.66 42.56
N ARG A 242 8.01 -16.54 43.27
CA ARG A 242 6.82 -17.22 42.73
C ARG A 242 5.68 -16.23 42.51
N GLU A 243 5.44 -15.33 43.46
CA GLU A 243 4.45 -14.27 43.38
C GLU A 243 4.74 -13.29 42.24
N LEU A 244 5.99 -12.84 42.08
CA LEU A 244 6.40 -12.03 40.94
C LEU A 244 6.10 -12.72 39.61
N THR A 245 6.39 -14.01 39.51
CA THR A 245 6.11 -14.80 38.30
C THR A 245 4.60 -14.93 38.07
N ALA A 246 3.81 -15.13 39.12
CA ALA A 246 2.35 -15.19 39.04
C ALA A 246 1.74 -13.85 38.64
N LEU A 247 2.22 -12.74 39.22
CA LEU A 247 1.79 -11.38 38.89
C LEU A 247 2.13 -11.02 37.45
N ARG A 248 3.30 -11.40 36.94
CA ARG A 248 3.66 -11.21 35.52
C ARG A 248 2.69 -11.91 34.58
N ARG A 249 2.36 -13.18 34.84
CA ARG A 249 1.35 -13.91 34.04
C ARG A 249 -0.03 -13.27 34.14
N LYS A 250 -0.42 -12.81 35.33
CA LYS A 250 -1.70 -12.12 35.52
C LYS A 250 -1.74 -10.79 34.74
N LEU A 251 -0.63 -10.06 34.69
CA LEU A 251 -0.50 -8.84 33.90
C LEU A 251 -0.65 -9.14 32.40
N GLU A 252 0.03 -10.16 31.88
CA GLU A 252 -0.08 -10.59 30.48
C GLU A 252 -1.54 -10.91 30.09
N LEU A 253 -2.26 -11.67 30.93
CA LEU A 253 -3.67 -11.99 30.68
C LEU A 253 -4.55 -10.74 30.65
N VAL A 254 -4.37 -9.81 31.59
CA VAL A 254 -5.14 -8.55 31.62
C VAL A 254 -4.82 -7.67 30.42
N GLU A 255 -3.58 -7.66 29.95
CA GLU A 255 -3.20 -6.93 28.73
C GLU A 255 -3.84 -7.53 27.47
N GLU A 256 -3.98 -8.86 27.39
CA GLU A 256 -4.70 -9.55 26.32
C GLU A 256 -6.20 -9.23 26.36
N GLU A 257 -6.84 -9.33 27.53
CA GLU A 257 -8.24 -8.95 27.72
C GLU A 257 -8.48 -7.50 27.32
N LYS A 258 -7.62 -6.57 27.77
CA LYS A 258 -7.69 -5.15 27.38
C LYS A 258 -7.61 -4.97 25.87
N ARG A 259 -6.73 -5.71 25.19
CA ARG A 259 -6.60 -5.67 23.72
C ARG A 259 -7.87 -6.18 23.04
N GLU A 260 -8.46 -7.25 23.56
CA GLU A 260 -9.72 -7.79 23.04
C GLU A 260 -10.89 -6.82 23.22
N TYR A 261 -11.06 -6.24 24.41
CA TYR A 261 -12.08 -5.23 24.68
C TYR A 261 -11.89 -3.98 23.85
N SER A 262 -10.64 -3.50 23.71
CA SER A 262 -10.32 -2.38 22.82
C SER A 262 -10.71 -2.68 21.37
N GLY A 263 -10.45 -3.91 20.89
CA GLY A 263 -10.88 -4.35 19.56
C GLY A 263 -12.41 -4.42 19.42
N LYS A 264 -13.13 -4.89 20.45
CA LYS A 264 -14.60 -4.91 20.49
C LYS A 264 -15.18 -3.49 20.47
N CYS A 265 -14.65 -2.57 21.28
CA CYS A 265 -15.06 -1.16 21.28
C CYS A 265 -14.82 -0.51 19.91
N SER A 266 -13.64 -0.70 19.31
CA SER A 266 -13.34 -0.15 17.98
C SER A 266 -14.30 -0.67 16.90
N LYS A 267 -14.64 -1.97 16.91
CA LYS A 267 -15.64 -2.53 15.99
C LYS A 267 -17.03 -1.92 16.21
N ALA A 268 -17.48 -1.83 17.46
CA ALA A 268 -18.76 -1.22 17.80
C ALA A 268 -18.80 0.27 17.41
N GLU A 269 -17.71 1.01 17.57
CA GLU A 269 -17.60 2.41 17.12
C GLU A 269 -17.73 2.54 15.60
N VAL A 270 -17.15 1.61 14.83
CA VAL A 270 -17.31 1.57 13.36
C VAL A 270 -18.76 1.26 13.00
N GLU A 271 -19.36 0.22 13.60
CA GLU A 271 -20.77 -0.12 13.36
C GLU A 271 -21.73 1.03 13.68
N VAL A 272 -21.48 1.77 14.76
CA VAL A 272 -22.27 2.97 15.11
C VAL A 272 -22.09 4.07 14.08
N LYS A 273 -20.88 4.29 13.56
CA LYS A 273 -20.63 5.28 12.48
C LYS A 273 -21.35 4.88 11.19
N ASP A 274 -21.28 3.60 10.81
CA ASP A 274 -21.94 3.06 9.63
C ASP A 274 -23.46 3.21 9.76
N LEU A 275 -24.05 2.80 10.89
CA LEU A 275 -25.48 2.96 11.14
C LEU A 275 -25.90 4.44 11.11
N ARG A 276 -25.13 5.36 11.70
CA ARG A 276 -25.40 6.80 11.62
C ARG A 276 -25.44 7.28 10.17
N SER A 277 -24.49 6.86 9.34
CA SER A 277 -24.47 7.22 7.92
C SER A 277 -25.70 6.69 7.17
N THR A 278 -26.11 5.45 7.43
CA THR A 278 -27.33 4.88 6.82
C THR A 278 -28.60 5.60 7.25
N VAL A 279 -28.69 6.00 8.52
CA VAL A 279 -29.82 6.79 9.03
C VAL A 279 -29.86 8.16 8.34
N GLU A 280 -28.71 8.80 8.16
CA GLU A 280 -28.62 10.10 7.47
C GLU A 280 -29.01 9.99 5.99
N GLU A 281 -28.61 8.93 5.29
CA GLU A 281 -29.04 8.65 3.92
C GLU A 281 -30.55 8.38 3.81
N LEU A 282 -31.11 7.60 4.74
CA LEU A 282 -32.55 7.33 4.79
C LEU A 282 -33.33 8.62 5.08
N TYR A 283 -32.81 9.49 5.94
CA TYR A 283 -33.41 10.80 6.21
C TYR A 283 -33.39 11.68 4.96
N LYS A 284 -32.27 11.74 4.22
CA LYS A 284 -32.18 12.46 2.94
C LYS A 284 -33.18 11.92 1.91
N LYS A 285 -33.31 10.59 1.77
CA LYS A 285 -34.28 9.96 0.87
C LYS A 285 -35.73 10.26 1.27
N LEU A 286 -36.04 10.20 2.57
CA LEU A 286 -37.36 10.54 3.08
C LEU A 286 -37.69 12.02 2.85
N GLN A 287 -36.73 12.91 3.06
CA GLN A 287 -36.90 14.35 2.81
C GLN A 287 -37.11 14.65 1.32
N ALA A 288 -36.40 13.95 0.43
CA ALA A 288 -36.60 14.04 -1.02
C ALA A 288 -37.96 13.51 -1.48
N ALA A 289 -38.49 12.47 -0.82
CA ALA A 289 -39.83 11.95 -1.09
C ALA A 289 -40.95 12.84 -0.52
N THR A 290 -40.69 13.56 0.58
CA THR A 290 -41.66 14.44 1.26
C THR A 290 -41.72 15.84 0.64
N ASN A 291 -40.61 16.32 0.06
CA ASN A 291 -40.53 17.58 -0.70
C ASN A 291 -40.03 17.31 -2.13
N PRO A 292 -40.91 16.95 -3.09
CA PRO A 292 -40.51 16.84 -4.48
C PRO A 292 -40.06 18.22 -5.02
N PRO A 293 -38.98 18.30 -5.82
CA PRO A 293 -38.53 19.56 -6.38
C PRO A 293 -39.61 20.17 -7.28
N PRO A 294 -39.86 21.50 -7.20
CA PRO A 294 -40.81 22.17 -8.09
C PRO A 294 -40.32 22.09 -9.55
N PRO A 295 -41.23 21.99 -10.53
CA PRO A 295 -40.86 21.95 -11.94
C PRO A 295 -40.10 23.23 -12.35
N PRO A 296 -39.11 23.13 -13.27
CA PRO A 296 -38.27 24.26 -13.63
C PRO A 296 -39.09 25.37 -14.29
N ALA A 297 -38.97 26.59 -13.76
CA ALA A 297 -39.56 27.80 -14.32
C ALA A 297 -38.66 28.39 -15.44
N PRO A 298 -39.26 29.01 -16.48
CA PRO A 298 -38.52 29.55 -17.62
C PRO A 298 -37.66 30.77 -17.24
N ALA A 299 -36.50 30.90 -17.91
CA ALA A 299 -35.51 31.94 -17.64
C ALA A 299 -36.01 33.36 -17.98
N PRO A 300 -35.66 34.39 -17.17
CA PRO A 300 -36.03 35.79 -17.43
C PRO A 300 -35.06 36.49 -18.40
N PRO A 301 -35.49 37.57 -19.08
CA PRO A 301 -34.70 38.30 -20.08
C PRO A 301 -33.58 39.16 -19.46
N PRO A 302 -32.55 39.55 -20.25
CA PRO A 302 -31.36 40.22 -19.75
C PRO A 302 -31.63 41.68 -19.33
N PRO A 303 -30.97 42.19 -18.26
CA PRO A 303 -31.13 43.56 -17.80
C PRO A 303 -30.29 44.56 -18.64
N PRO A 304 -30.70 45.85 -18.68
CA PRO A 304 -30.02 46.92 -19.40
C PRO A 304 -28.71 47.39 -18.73
N PRO A 305 -27.78 48.00 -19.49
CA PRO A 305 -26.46 48.38 -19.00
C PRO A 305 -26.50 49.61 -18.07
N PRO A 306 -25.70 49.64 -16.99
CA PRO A 306 -25.59 50.81 -16.10
C PRO A 306 -24.58 51.86 -16.62
N PRO A 307 -24.74 53.14 -16.20
CA PRO A 307 -23.90 54.28 -16.62
C PRO A 307 -22.51 54.32 -15.91
N PRO A 308 -21.52 55.03 -16.48
CA PRO A 308 -20.16 55.07 -15.95
C PRO A 308 -20.01 56.12 -14.83
N ALA A 309 -19.31 55.73 -13.76
CA ALA A 309 -18.86 56.62 -12.69
C ALA A 309 -17.41 56.29 -12.30
N PRO A 310 -16.67 57.25 -11.68
CA PRO A 310 -15.26 57.50 -11.94
C PRO A 310 -14.28 56.65 -11.12
N ALA A 311 -13.04 56.67 -11.58
CA ALA A 311 -11.91 55.86 -11.10
C ALA A 311 -11.63 56.00 -9.59
N PRO A 312 -11.28 54.90 -8.90
CA PRO A 312 -10.63 54.98 -7.60
C PRO A 312 -9.11 55.11 -7.78
N THR A 313 -8.58 56.03 -7.00
CA THR A 313 -7.19 56.31 -6.76
C THR A 313 -6.52 55.18 -5.95
N SER A 314 -5.31 54.81 -6.37
CA SER A 314 -4.17 54.41 -5.53
C SER A 314 -4.40 53.38 -4.41
N ASN A 315 -4.06 52.12 -4.72
CA ASN A 315 -2.97 51.33 -4.11
C ASN A 315 -2.94 51.06 -2.57
N PRO A 316 -2.21 50.02 -2.13
CA PRO A 316 -2.06 48.68 -2.70
C PRO A 316 -2.01 47.57 -1.62
N LEU A 317 -2.13 46.34 -2.12
CA LEU A 317 -1.73 45.07 -1.52
C LEU A 317 -0.24 45.01 -1.10
N SER A 318 0.22 45.92 -0.23
CA SER A 318 1.61 45.94 0.29
C SER A 318 1.74 45.43 1.73
N SER A 319 0.63 45.33 2.49
CA SER A 319 0.67 44.92 3.90
C SER A 319 0.43 43.42 4.16
N LEU A 320 0.13 42.62 3.12
CA LEU A 320 -0.10 41.18 3.27
C LEU A 320 1.00 40.28 2.68
N LEU A 321 1.94 40.84 1.89
CA LEU A 321 3.02 40.07 1.25
C LEU A 321 4.36 40.07 2.01
N SER A 322 4.42 40.63 3.22
CA SER A 322 5.68 40.81 3.99
C SER A 322 5.76 40.05 5.32
N LEU A 323 4.74 39.27 5.74
CA LEU A 323 4.79 38.53 7.01
C LEU A 323 4.56 37.01 6.95
N ILE A 324 4.45 36.41 5.77
CA ILE A 324 4.44 34.93 5.63
C ILE A 324 5.67 34.44 4.85
N ARG A 325 6.78 35.17 5.00
CA ARG A 325 8.13 34.61 4.89
C ARG A 325 8.57 34.09 6.25
N LYS A 326 8.20 32.86 6.60
CA LYS A 326 9.08 31.99 7.41
C LYS A 326 8.58 30.55 7.48
N ARG A 327 9.49 29.64 7.08
CA ARG A 327 9.49 28.15 7.13
C ARG A 327 8.85 27.51 5.89
N ARG A 328 9.47 26.58 5.16
CA ARG A 328 10.74 25.81 5.24
C ARG A 328 10.88 25.16 3.85
N ASP A 329 12.10 25.05 3.31
CA ASP A 329 12.45 23.96 2.39
C ASP A 329 13.89 23.54 2.67
N ILE A 330 14.07 22.30 3.15
CA ILE A 330 15.33 21.57 3.10
C ILE A 330 15.10 20.54 2.02
N SER A 331 15.46 20.89 0.79
CA SER A 331 15.55 19.96 -0.33
C SER A 331 17.03 19.63 -0.54
N THR A 332 17.40 18.39 -0.28
CA THR A 332 18.69 17.81 -0.67
C THR A 332 18.63 17.51 -2.17
N ASP A 333 19.19 18.41 -2.98
CA ASP A 333 19.52 18.11 -4.37
C ASP A 333 20.75 17.22 -4.44
N ILE A 334 20.56 16.04 -5.04
CA ILE A 334 21.58 15.14 -5.54
C ILE A 334 21.94 15.65 -6.94
N PRO A 335 23.20 15.98 -7.26
CA PRO A 335 23.56 16.32 -8.63
C PRO A 335 23.59 15.06 -9.49
N LEU A 336 22.58 14.89 -10.35
CA LEU A 336 22.71 14.03 -11.53
C LEU A 336 23.55 14.78 -12.57
N VAL A 337 24.80 14.34 -12.72
CA VAL A 337 25.62 14.66 -13.89
C VAL A 337 25.13 13.80 -15.05
N VAL A 338 24.46 14.44 -16.01
CA VAL A 338 24.38 13.99 -17.39
C VAL A 338 25.68 14.41 -18.05
N GLN A 339 26.48 13.46 -18.53
CA GLN A 339 27.59 13.76 -19.44
C GLN A 339 27.68 12.67 -20.52
N ASP A 340 27.23 13.03 -21.71
CA ASP A 340 27.56 12.32 -22.94
C ASP A 340 29.03 12.60 -23.33
N SER A 341 29.70 11.52 -23.75
CA SER A 341 30.87 11.45 -24.63
C SER A 341 32.20 12.08 -24.17
N ALA A 342 33.14 11.25 -23.69
CA ALA A 342 34.46 11.00 -24.31
C ALA A 342 35.42 10.17 -23.41
N LYS A 343 35.87 9.02 -23.94
CA LYS A 343 37.15 8.29 -23.71
C LYS A 343 37.96 8.52 -22.39
N THR A 344 37.96 7.49 -21.50
CA THR A 344 39.03 6.96 -20.57
C THR A 344 39.94 7.92 -19.76
N PRO A 345 40.29 7.66 -18.47
CA PRO A 345 40.70 6.35 -17.92
C PRO A 345 40.14 6.02 -16.52
N GLU A 346 39.41 4.90 -16.41
CA GLU A 346 38.75 4.45 -15.17
C GLU A 346 39.69 3.78 -14.13
N VAL A 347 40.97 3.61 -14.48
CA VAL A 347 41.95 2.88 -13.67
C VAL A 347 42.54 3.72 -12.54
N ASP A 348 42.55 5.05 -12.67
CA ASP A 348 43.30 5.95 -11.78
C ASP A 348 42.59 6.21 -10.44
N ILE A 349 41.25 6.36 -10.47
CA ILE A 349 40.46 6.68 -9.26
C ILE A 349 40.45 5.52 -8.26
N ARG A 350 40.37 4.27 -8.75
CA ARG A 350 40.44 3.08 -7.88
C ARG A 350 41.84 2.89 -7.29
N HIS A 351 42.89 3.11 -8.08
CA HIS A 351 44.27 3.02 -7.59
C HIS A 351 44.57 4.11 -6.56
N GLN A 352 44.12 5.34 -6.82
CA GLN A 352 44.28 6.46 -5.90
C GLN A 352 43.55 6.23 -4.56
N ALA A 353 42.34 5.68 -4.58
CA ALA A 353 41.60 5.32 -3.37
C ALA A 353 42.28 4.21 -2.56
N VAL A 354 42.89 3.22 -3.24
CA VAL A 354 43.66 2.15 -2.58
C VAL A 354 44.97 2.70 -2.00
N GLU A 355 45.68 3.57 -2.72
CA GLU A 355 46.88 4.23 -2.22
C GLU A 355 46.61 5.13 -1.01
N GLU A 356 45.49 5.87 -1.02
CA GLU A 356 45.08 6.70 0.11
C GLU A 356 44.74 5.85 1.34
N MET A 357 44.01 4.74 1.13
CA MET A 357 43.71 3.77 2.18
C MET A 357 44.98 3.14 2.77
N MET A 358 45.91 2.72 1.90
CA MET A 358 47.20 2.17 2.32
C MET A 358 48.04 3.23 3.05
N HIS A 359 48.03 4.50 2.62
CA HIS A 359 48.69 5.60 3.33
C HIS A 359 48.10 5.86 4.72
N ARG A 360 46.77 5.75 4.87
CA ARG A 360 46.09 5.90 6.16
C ARG A 360 46.37 4.72 7.10
N ILE A 361 46.50 3.51 6.58
CA ILE A 361 46.96 2.34 7.35
C ILE A 361 48.42 2.54 7.78
N LYS A 362 49.29 2.99 6.86
CA LYS A 362 50.73 3.15 7.10
C LYS A 362 51.06 4.30 8.07
N LYS A 363 50.29 5.40 8.03
CA LYS A 363 50.41 6.51 9.00
C LYS A 363 49.74 6.21 10.35
N GLY A 364 48.89 5.19 10.41
CA GLY A 364 48.10 4.86 11.59
C GLY A 364 47.02 5.89 11.88
N VAL A 365 45.97 5.47 12.58
CA VAL A 365 44.94 6.39 13.11
C VAL A 365 45.28 6.67 14.57
N GLN A 366 45.41 7.94 14.94
CA GLN A 366 45.57 8.33 16.35
C GLN A 366 44.28 8.01 17.11
N LEU A 367 44.26 6.87 17.79
CA LEU A 367 43.22 6.54 18.75
C LEU A 367 43.40 7.43 19.99
N ARG A 368 42.32 8.05 20.47
CA ARG A 368 42.34 8.79 21.73
C ARG A 368 42.86 7.87 22.86
N PRO A 369 43.77 8.34 23.71
CA PRO A 369 44.19 7.59 24.89
C PRO A 369 43.00 7.32 25.80
N VAL A 370 42.66 6.03 25.96
CA VAL A 370 41.69 5.58 26.96
C VAL A 370 42.36 5.72 28.32
N ARG A 371 41.79 6.55 29.20
CA ARG A 371 42.24 6.63 30.60
C ARG A 371 42.05 5.26 31.23
N GLN A 372 43.17 4.59 31.52
CA GLN A 372 43.18 3.35 32.29
C GLN A 372 42.78 3.66 33.73
N THR A 373 41.54 3.33 34.09
CA THR A 373 41.14 3.14 35.48
C THR A 373 41.50 1.70 35.88
N PRO A 374 42.18 1.46 37.02
CA PRO A 374 42.54 0.11 37.43
C PRO A 374 41.29 -0.63 37.94
N ASN A 375 41.20 -1.90 37.61
CA ASN A 375 40.23 -2.87 38.15
C ASN A 375 38.74 -2.52 37.98
N ARG A 376 38.20 -2.88 36.81
CA ARG A 376 36.84 -3.41 36.79
C ARG A 376 36.83 -4.73 36.02
N THR A 377 36.52 -5.77 36.78
CA THR A 377 36.00 -7.07 36.35
C THR A 377 35.32 -6.98 34.99
N ARG A 378 35.77 -7.85 34.09
CA ARG A 378 35.11 -8.29 32.85
C ARG A 378 33.60 -8.04 32.94
N ARG A 379 33.14 -6.90 32.42
CA ARG A 379 31.73 -6.72 32.08
C ARG A 379 31.50 -7.74 30.97
N GLN A 380 30.93 -8.89 31.33
CA GLN A 380 30.03 -9.56 30.42
C GLN A 380 29.09 -8.46 29.93
N MET A 381 29.21 -8.08 28.66
CA MET A 381 28.03 -7.59 27.97
C MET A 381 27.03 -8.72 28.14
N GLU A 382 26.09 -8.55 29.06
CA GLU A 382 24.79 -9.19 28.92
C GLU A 382 24.31 -8.74 27.55
N ARG A 383 24.52 -9.63 26.58
CA ARG A 383 23.81 -9.61 25.32
C ARG A 383 22.37 -9.84 25.76
N LEU A 384 21.66 -8.73 26.01
CA LEU A 384 20.21 -8.73 26.08
C LEU A 384 19.73 -9.62 24.94
N PRO A 385 18.71 -10.48 25.15
CA PRO A 385 18.11 -11.23 24.07
C PRO A 385 17.45 -10.20 23.15
N SER A 386 18.26 -9.69 22.23
CA SER A 386 17.79 -9.01 21.04
C SER A 386 17.12 -10.14 20.30
N ASN A 387 15.80 -10.08 20.20
CA ASN A 387 15.08 -10.82 19.18
C ASN A 387 15.87 -10.55 17.89
N SER A 388 16.64 -11.55 17.44
CA SER A 388 17.53 -11.39 16.30
C SER A 388 16.67 -10.93 15.13
N ALA A 389 17.16 -10.07 14.24
CA ALA A 389 16.41 -9.69 13.03
C ALA A 389 15.89 -10.93 12.27
N ILE A 390 16.60 -12.06 12.41
CA ILE A 390 16.23 -13.37 11.85
C ILE A 390 15.13 -14.08 12.66
N GLN A 391 15.05 -13.88 13.98
CA GLN A 391 13.90 -14.31 14.79
C GLN A 391 12.65 -13.48 14.52
N GLU A 392 12.80 -12.18 14.26
CA GLU A 392 11.72 -11.33 13.78
C GLU A 392 11.25 -11.78 12.39
N LEU A 393 12.19 -12.06 11.48
CA LEU A 393 11.91 -12.64 10.17
C LEU A 393 11.14 -13.96 10.29
N LYS A 394 11.58 -14.87 11.17
CA LYS A 394 10.85 -16.11 11.49
C LYS A 394 9.43 -15.83 11.98
N GLY A 395 9.25 -14.87 12.88
CA GLY A 395 7.93 -14.45 13.37
C GLY A 395 7.01 -13.97 12.24
N ILE A 396 7.56 -13.14 11.35
CA ILE A 396 6.87 -12.64 10.16
C ILE A 396 6.49 -13.79 9.21
N MET A 397 7.40 -14.73 8.96
CA MET A 397 7.16 -15.89 8.11
C MET A 397 6.08 -16.83 8.65
N ASN A 398 6.04 -17.03 9.97
CA ASN A 398 5.00 -17.82 10.62
C ASN A 398 3.60 -17.18 10.48
N ASN A 399 3.53 -15.85 10.49
CA ASN A 399 2.29 -15.12 10.26
C ASN A 399 1.81 -15.24 8.81
N PHE A 400 2.71 -15.15 7.82
CA PHE A 400 2.38 -15.35 6.41
C PHE A 400 2.02 -16.80 6.06
N SER A 401 2.63 -17.78 6.73
CA SER A 401 2.34 -19.20 6.52
C SER A 401 0.98 -19.61 7.11
N ARG A 402 0.49 -18.90 8.13
CA ARG A 402 -0.83 -19.12 8.72
C ARG A 402 -1.96 -18.33 8.06
N THR A 403 -1.66 -17.35 7.21
CA THR A 403 -2.68 -16.50 6.58
C THR A 403 -2.69 -16.72 5.06
N SER A 404 -3.56 -17.62 4.61
CA SER A 404 -4.05 -17.59 3.23
C SER A 404 -4.82 -16.28 3.03
N PRO A 405 -4.39 -15.36 2.15
CA PRO A 405 -5.09 -14.10 1.95
C PRO A 405 -6.35 -14.34 1.10
N GLN A 406 -7.52 -14.15 1.68
CA GLN A 406 -8.73 -13.77 0.92
C GLN A 406 -8.67 -12.26 0.66
N PRO A 407 -8.99 -11.78 -0.57
CA PRO A 407 -8.87 -10.37 -0.90
C PRO A 407 -10.02 -9.59 -0.29
N LYS A 408 -9.70 -8.54 0.48
CA LYS A 408 -10.63 -7.44 0.76
C LYS A 408 -10.05 -6.15 0.18
N ALA A 409 -10.94 -5.43 -0.49
CA ALA A 409 -10.69 -4.25 -1.30
C ALA A 409 -10.08 -3.09 -0.51
N VAL A 410 -9.28 -2.30 -1.23
CA VAL A 410 -8.59 -1.08 -0.78
C VAL A 410 -9.53 0.12 -0.88
N SER A 411 -9.40 1.08 0.03
CA SER A 411 -9.86 2.47 -0.12
C SER A 411 -8.98 3.43 0.71
N PRO A 412 -8.91 4.73 0.36
CA PRO A 412 -7.64 5.46 0.28
C PRO A 412 -7.31 6.43 1.44
N SER A 413 -6.07 6.92 1.37
CA SER A 413 -5.31 7.81 2.26
C SER A 413 -6.04 9.05 2.78
N THR A 414 -5.88 9.36 4.08
CA THR A 414 -6.25 10.66 4.66
C THR A 414 -5.07 11.61 4.84
N SER A 415 -5.37 12.88 4.60
CA SER A 415 -4.44 14.00 4.37
C SER A 415 -3.72 14.50 5.63
N ALA A 416 -2.56 15.13 5.43
CA ALA A 416 -1.63 15.60 6.46
C ALA A 416 -2.23 16.59 7.49
N ASP A 417 -3.37 17.21 7.19
CA ASP A 417 -4.03 18.18 8.08
C ASP A 417 -4.67 17.52 9.32
N GLU A 418 -5.13 16.27 9.21
CA GLU A 418 -5.71 15.52 10.35
C GLU A 418 -4.63 15.19 11.40
N GLN A 419 -3.41 14.94 10.95
CA GLN A 419 -2.28 14.66 11.84
C GLN A 419 -1.87 15.91 12.62
N LEU A 420 -1.87 17.09 12.00
CA LEU A 420 -1.52 18.34 12.68
C LEU A 420 -2.56 18.69 13.75
N GLN A 421 -3.85 18.44 13.47
CA GLN A 421 -4.93 18.70 14.43
C GLN A 421 -4.87 17.77 15.65
N SER A 422 -4.56 16.49 15.45
CA SER A 422 -4.38 15.52 16.54
C SER A 422 -3.19 15.85 17.46
N ILE A 423 -2.11 16.39 16.90
CA ILE A 423 -0.92 16.81 17.68
C ILE A 423 -1.22 18.05 18.53
N LEU A 424 -2.02 18.99 18.02
CA LEU A 424 -2.40 20.20 18.76
C LEU A 424 -3.35 19.89 19.92
N LEU A 425 -4.30 18.97 19.73
CA LEU A 425 -5.21 18.54 20.80
C LEU A 425 -4.48 17.80 21.92
N ARG A 426 -3.56 16.88 21.56
CA ARG A 426 -2.75 16.15 22.53
C ARG A 426 -1.87 17.05 23.40
N ARG A 427 -1.41 18.18 22.87
CA ARG A 427 -0.62 19.17 23.64
C ARG A 427 -1.48 19.98 24.61
N ARG A 428 -2.77 20.16 24.32
CA ARG A 428 -3.71 20.85 25.22
C ARG A 428 -4.03 20.00 26.44
N ASP A 429 -4.28 18.71 26.24
CA ASP A 429 -4.66 17.78 27.31
C ASP A 429 -3.52 17.55 28.33
N VAL A 430 -2.26 17.63 27.88
CA VAL A 430 -1.08 17.50 28.77
C VAL A 430 -0.91 18.72 29.68
N LEU A 431 -1.32 19.92 29.22
CA LEU A 431 -1.25 21.14 30.03
C LEU A 431 -2.38 21.20 31.06
N GLU A 432 -3.59 20.73 30.73
CA GLU A 432 -4.70 20.59 31.69
C GLU A 432 -4.39 19.55 32.77
N SER A 433 -3.75 18.43 32.40
CA SER A 433 -3.41 17.35 33.35
C SER A 433 -2.38 17.77 34.42
N GLN A 434 -1.57 18.81 34.20
CA GLN A 434 -0.61 19.30 35.19
C GLN A 434 -1.23 20.27 36.22
N HIS A 435 -2.39 20.87 35.91
CA HIS A 435 -3.08 21.75 36.87
C HIS A 435 -3.83 20.97 37.96
N ASP A 436 -4.26 19.74 37.70
CA ASP A 436 -5.02 18.92 38.64
C ASP A 436 -4.18 18.14 39.68
N ALA A 437 -2.86 18.09 39.51
CA ALA A 437 -1.97 17.35 40.42
C ALA A 437 -1.60 18.10 41.73
N GLY A 438 -2.04 19.35 41.89
CA GLY A 438 -1.63 20.24 42.97
C GLY A 438 -2.41 20.16 44.30
N LEU A 439 -3.47 19.34 44.40
CA LEU A 439 -4.37 19.35 45.57
C LEU A 439 -4.58 17.95 46.16
N ARG A 440 -3.71 17.52 47.08
CA ARG A 440 -4.05 16.49 48.09
C ARG A 440 -3.46 16.84 49.47
N PRO A 441 -4.26 16.79 50.56
CA PRO A 441 -3.79 17.10 51.91
C PRO A 441 -3.13 15.90 52.60
N VAL A 442 -2.11 16.21 53.41
CA VAL A 442 -1.37 15.30 54.29
C VAL A 442 -2.20 14.99 55.54
N LEU A 443 -2.34 13.71 55.90
CA LEU A 443 -2.81 13.27 57.22
C LEU A 443 -1.79 12.30 57.82
N SER A 444 -1.32 12.68 59.01
CA SER A 444 -0.31 12.03 59.84
C SER A 444 -0.82 10.76 60.54
N PRO A 445 0.07 9.89 61.05
CA PRO A 445 -0.30 8.64 61.71
C PRO A 445 -0.41 8.83 63.23
N ASP A 446 -1.30 8.05 63.87
CA ASP A 446 -1.18 7.72 65.29
C ASP A 446 -1.60 6.27 65.56
N VAL A 447 -0.70 5.62 66.30
CA VAL A 447 -0.69 4.33 67.06
C VAL A 447 -0.74 3.02 66.30
#